data_AF-A0A0B8QVT8-F1
#
_entry.id   AF-A0A0B8QVT8-F1
#
_cell.length_a   1.000
_cell.length_b   1.000
_cell.length_c   1.000
_cell.angle_alpha   90.00
_cell.angle_beta   90.00
_cell.angle_gamma   90.00
#
_symmetry.space_group_name_H-M   'P 1'
#
loop_
_entity.id
_entity.type
_entity.pdbx_description
1 polymer ?
#
loop_
_entity_poly.entity_id
_entity_poly.type
_entity_poly.pdbx_seq_one_letter_code
_entity_poly.pdbx_strand_id
1 'polypeptide(L)'
;MELGPRDKVSQAFWHEQQKGNTIEHPLGDVVHLDLRHLGEEYLQERLPFICELAKAYVNVDPAKEPIPIRPTVHYTMGGIETDPKCETRIKGLFAVGECASVGLHGANRLGSNSLAEFVVFGRVAGEEAVKRALEFKGWNDASIQAQIDAVDARIQSLLGQEGDENWSEIRTEMGKTMEAGCGIYRRED
;
A
#
# COMPACT_ATOMS: atom_id res chain seq x y z
N MET A 1 23.78 11.42 1.96
CA MET A 1 22.41 11.46 2.53
C MET A 1 21.50 10.39 1.90
N GLU A 2 21.81 9.97 0.68
CA GLU A 2 21.21 8.91 -0.14
C GLU A 2 21.25 7.49 0.44
N LEU A 3 22.22 7.16 1.29
CA LEU A 3 22.29 5.87 2.00
C LEU A 3 21.57 5.89 3.38
N GLY A 4 20.82 6.94 3.68
CA GLY A 4 20.07 7.07 4.92
C GLY A 4 18.82 6.17 4.99
N PRO A 5 18.15 6.12 6.15
CA PRO A 5 16.84 5.48 6.28
C PRO A 5 15.83 6.01 5.25
N ARG A 6 14.97 5.12 4.73
CA ARG A 6 14.00 5.45 3.66
C ARG A 6 13.06 6.59 4.05
N ASP A 7 12.66 6.67 5.32
CA ASP A 7 11.82 7.76 5.84
C ASP A 7 12.55 9.11 5.75
N LYS A 8 13.85 9.14 6.06
CA LYS A 8 14.67 10.37 5.98
C LYS A 8 14.92 10.82 4.56
N VAL A 9 15.18 9.88 3.64
CA VAL A 9 15.32 10.20 2.22
C VAL A 9 14.00 10.74 1.65
N SER A 10 12.87 10.16 2.05
CA SER A 10 11.54 10.65 1.64
C SER A 10 11.24 12.04 2.22
N GLN A 11 11.58 12.30 3.48
CA GLN A 11 11.47 13.63 4.10
C GLN A 11 12.36 14.66 3.39
N ALA A 12 13.56 14.27 2.94
CA ALA A 12 14.45 15.15 2.20
C ALA A 12 13.81 15.61 0.88
N PHE A 13 13.12 14.72 0.14
CA PHE A 13 12.35 15.10 -1.04
C PHE A 13 11.32 16.19 -0.72
N TRP A 14 10.54 16.05 0.36
CA TRP A 14 9.57 17.06 0.75
C TRP A 14 10.23 18.42 1.02
N HIS A 15 11.38 18.44 1.73
CA HIS A 15 12.12 19.68 1.97
C HIS A 15 12.65 20.33 0.69
N GLU A 16 13.13 19.54 -0.27
CA GLU A 16 13.57 20.07 -1.57
C GLU A 16 12.39 20.59 -2.39
N GLN A 17 11.23 19.94 -2.32
CA GLN A 17 9.99 20.43 -2.92
C GLN A 17 9.59 21.79 -2.35
N GLN A 18 9.61 21.96 -1.02
CA GLN A 18 9.29 23.24 -0.37
C GLN A 18 10.27 24.37 -0.73
N LYS A 19 11.51 24.04 -1.10
CA LYS A 19 12.51 25.00 -1.57
C LYS A 19 12.37 25.34 -3.06
N GLY A 20 11.51 24.63 -3.80
CA GLY A 20 11.40 24.76 -5.26
C GLY A 20 12.56 24.12 -6.03
N ASN A 21 13.27 23.17 -5.42
CA ASN A 21 14.41 22.48 -6.03
C ASN A 21 14.03 21.19 -6.76
N THR A 22 12.72 20.92 -6.91
CA THR A 22 12.18 19.79 -7.66
C THR A 22 11.93 20.17 -9.13
N ILE A 23 11.64 19.15 -9.94
CA ILE A 23 11.37 19.30 -11.37
C ILE A 23 9.87 19.08 -11.58
N GLU A 24 9.21 20.01 -12.27
CA GLU A 24 7.81 19.86 -12.65
C GLU A 24 7.63 18.66 -13.59
N HIS A 25 6.61 17.85 -13.32
CA HIS A 25 6.26 16.69 -14.14
C HIS A 25 4.73 16.55 -14.18
N PRO A 26 4.12 16.05 -15.28
CA PRO A 26 2.66 16.00 -15.43
C PRO A 26 1.89 15.27 -14.32
N LEU A 27 2.57 14.39 -13.57
CA LEU A 27 2.02 13.60 -12.48
C LEU A 27 2.46 14.09 -11.09
N GLY A 28 2.96 15.33 -11.01
CA GLY A 28 3.48 15.97 -9.80
C GLY A 28 5.01 15.97 -9.77
N ASP A 29 5.57 16.87 -8.95
CA ASP A 29 7.00 17.14 -8.91
C ASP A 29 7.86 15.91 -8.65
N VAL A 30 9.05 15.89 -9.24
CA VAL A 30 10.02 14.79 -9.16
C VAL A 30 11.43 15.30 -8.83
N VAL A 31 12.30 14.38 -8.44
CA VAL A 31 13.75 14.54 -8.44
C VAL A 31 14.37 13.47 -9.34
N HIS A 32 15.64 13.62 -9.68
CA HIS A 32 16.35 12.64 -10.50
C HIS A 32 17.07 11.59 -9.66
N LEU A 33 16.89 10.32 -10.03
CA LEU A 33 17.75 9.21 -9.66
C LEU A 33 18.81 9.01 -10.76
N ASP A 34 20.05 9.37 -10.47
CA ASP A 34 21.17 9.23 -11.40
C ASP A 34 21.97 7.96 -11.13
N LEU A 35 21.89 7.00 -12.05
CA LEU A 35 22.61 5.73 -11.98
C LEU A 35 23.78 5.63 -12.97
N ARG A 36 24.04 6.67 -13.77
CA ARG A 36 25.00 6.64 -14.90
C ARG A 36 26.43 6.39 -14.43
N HIS A 37 26.75 6.84 -13.22
CA HIS A 37 28.04 6.64 -12.57
C HIS A 37 28.40 5.17 -12.32
N LEU A 38 27.42 4.24 -12.35
CA LEU A 38 27.64 2.81 -12.17
C LEU A 38 28.16 2.12 -13.45
N GLY A 39 27.93 2.73 -14.63
CA GLY A 39 28.28 2.16 -15.93
C GLY A 39 27.28 1.13 -16.46
N GLU A 40 27.13 1.07 -17.78
CA GLU A 40 26.11 0.25 -18.45
C GLU A 40 26.25 -1.25 -18.16
N GLU A 41 27.47 -1.77 -18.16
CA GLU A 41 27.75 -3.19 -17.88
C GLU A 41 27.24 -3.61 -16.49
N TYR A 42 27.57 -2.80 -15.46
CA TYR A 42 27.11 -3.05 -14.10
C TYR A 42 25.59 -2.97 -13.97
N LEU A 43 24.97 -2.00 -14.65
CA LEU A 43 23.51 -1.84 -14.65
C LEU A 43 22.81 -3.06 -15.25
N GLN A 44 23.30 -3.58 -16.37
CA GLN A 44 22.72 -4.78 -16.99
C GLN A 44 22.97 -6.05 -16.18
N GLU A 45 24.10 -6.16 -15.49
CA GLU A 45 24.39 -7.33 -14.65
C GLU A 45 23.58 -7.31 -13.34
N ARG A 46 23.51 -6.16 -12.66
CA ARG A 46 23.04 -6.07 -11.26
C ARG A 46 21.66 -5.46 -11.10
N LEU A 47 21.23 -4.61 -12.03
CA LEU A 47 19.95 -3.89 -11.98
C LEU A 47 19.12 -4.02 -13.29
N PRO A 48 19.13 -5.18 -14.00
CA PRO A 48 18.51 -5.29 -15.32
C PRO A 48 17.03 -4.93 -15.30
N PHE A 49 16.32 -5.37 -14.26
CA PHE A 49 14.89 -5.11 -14.11
C PHE A 49 14.57 -3.61 -13.98
N ILE A 50 15.39 -2.84 -13.27
CA ILE A 50 15.20 -1.38 -13.17
C ILE A 50 15.41 -0.74 -14.54
N CYS A 51 16.42 -1.18 -15.29
CA CYS A 51 16.68 -0.69 -16.64
C CYS A 51 15.52 -0.99 -17.61
N GLU A 52 14.98 -2.21 -17.56
CA GLU A 52 13.83 -2.60 -18.37
C GLU A 52 12.59 -1.77 -18.03
N LEU A 53 12.27 -1.61 -16.74
CA LEU A 53 11.12 -0.82 -16.30
C LEU A 53 11.24 0.66 -16.68
N ALA A 54 12.41 1.26 -16.47
CA ALA A 54 12.65 2.66 -16.82
C ALA A 54 12.48 2.90 -18.33
N LYS A 55 13.01 2.00 -19.17
CA LYS A 55 12.85 2.07 -20.62
C LYS A 55 11.40 1.86 -21.06
N ALA A 56 10.72 0.86 -20.49
CA ALA A 56 9.37 0.49 -20.91
C ALA A 56 8.29 1.48 -20.49
N TYR A 57 8.38 2.02 -19.27
CA TYR A 57 7.30 2.82 -18.68
C TYR A 57 7.59 4.31 -18.59
N VAL A 58 8.87 4.70 -18.58
CA VAL A 58 9.30 6.10 -18.44
C VAL A 58 10.05 6.58 -19.68
N ASN A 59 10.36 5.68 -20.62
CA ASN A 59 11.14 5.96 -21.82
C ASN A 59 12.52 6.58 -21.50
N VAL A 60 13.15 6.12 -20.43
CA VAL A 60 14.48 6.56 -19.98
C VAL A 60 15.45 5.38 -19.99
N ASP A 61 16.64 5.57 -20.59
CA ASP A 61 17.76 4.64 -20.47
C ASP A 61 18.63 5.03 -19.25
N PRO A 62 18.63 4.29 -18.14
CA PRO A 62 19.33 4.72 -16.92
C PRO A 62 20.85 4.79 -17.05
N ALA A 63 21.42 4.17 -18.09
CA ALA A 63 22.83 4.26 -18.43
C ALA A 63 23.20 5.62 -19.06
N LYS A 64 22.22 6.36 -19.60
CA LYS A 64 22.43 7.59 -20.37
C LYS A 64 21.78 8.82 -19.72
N GLU A 65 20.62 8.63 -19.11
CA GLU A 65 19.79 9.72 -18.59
C GLU A 65 19.25 9.38 -17.18
N PRO A 66 19.13 10.36 -16.26
CA PRO A 66 18.56 10.14 -14.94
C PRO A 66 17.07 9.78 -14.98
N ILE A 67 16.60 8.98 -14.01
CA ILE A 67 15.20 8.56 -13.91
C ILE A 67 14.42 9.56 -13.04
N PRO A 68 13.28 10.11 -13.49
CA PRO A 68 12.41 10.91 -12.62
C PRO A 68 11.75 10.03 -11.56
N ILE A 69 11.91 10.40 -10.29
CA ILE A 69 11.37 9.68 -9.14
C ILE A 69 10.71 10.63 -8.14
N ARG A 70 9.75 10.12 -7.37
CA ARG A 70 9.18 10.79 -6.19
C ARG A 70 8.81 9.74 -5.14
N PRO A 71 8.76 10.09 -3.85
CA PRO A 71 8.17 9.23 -2.83
C PRO A 71 6.69 8.94 -3.14
N THR A 72 6.27 7.70 -2.92
CA THR A 72 4.89 7.25 -3.09
C THR A 72 4.45 6.39 -1.91
N VAL A 73 3.13 6.21 -1.75
CA VAL A 73 2.59 5.24 -0.80
C VAL A 73 3.05 3.84 -1.20
N HIS A 74 3.63 3.10 -0.25
CA HIS A 74 4.27 1.82 -0.53
C HIS A 74 3.73 0.64 0.28
N TYR A 75 3.39 0.84 1.56
CA TYR A 75 2.93 -0.23 2.45
C TYR A 75 1.91 0.30 3.46
N THR A 76 0.89 -0.49 3.75
CA THR A 76 -0.13 -0.18 4.75
C THR A 76 0.16 -0.95 6.05
N MET A 77 0.63 -0.24 7.08
CA MET A 77 0.88 -0.86 8.40
C MET A 77 -0.41 -1.11 9.20
N GLY A 78 -1.41 -0.25 9.02
CA GLY A 78 -2.73 -0.45 9.62
C GLY A 78 -3.50 -1.56 8.92
N GLY A 79 -4.66 -1.92 9.45
CA GLY A 79 -5.48 -2.96 8.86
C GLY A 79 -6.50 -3.51 9.84
N ILE A 80 -7.01 -4.70 9.54
CA ILE A 80 -7.92 -5.43 10.42
C ILE A 80 -7.16 -5.82 11.68
N GLU A 81 -7.57 -5.29 12.83
CA GLU A 81 -6.94 -5.60 14.11
C GLU A 81 -7.13 -7.07 14.47
N THR A 82 -6.02 -7.72 14.80
CA THR A 82 -5.97 -9.11 15.26
C THR A 82 -5.22 -9.25 16.56
N ASP A 83 -5.51 -10.32 17.28
CA ASP A 83 -4.65 -10.78 18.37
C ASP A 83 -3.37 -11.46 17.83
N PRO A 84 -2.39 -11.83 18.68
CA PRO A 84 -1.17 -12.51 18.23
C PRO A 84 -1.38 -13.87 17.55
N LYS A 85 -2.61 -14.41 17.58
CA LYS A 85 -3.03 -15.65 16.91
C LYS A 85 -3.71 -15.36 15.56
N CYS A 86 -3.66 -14.11 15.12
CA CYS A 86 -4.28 -13.60 13.88
C CYS A 86 -5.82 -13.63 13.90
N GLU A 87 -6.44 -13.84 15.05
CA GLU A 87 -7.89 -13.81 15.17
C GLU A 87 -8.37 -12.38 15.43
N THR A 88 -9.41 -11.96 14.73
CA THR A 88 -10.04 -10.66 14.95
C THR A 88 -10.91 -10.66 16.21
N ARG A 89 -11.52 -9.52 16.54
CA ARG A 89 -12.57 -9.47 17.57
C ARG A 89 -13.80 -10.34 17.21
N ILE A 90 -14.00 -10.64 15.92
CA ILE A 90 -15.03 -11.56 15.46
C ILE A 90 -14.46 -12.98 15.52
N LYS A 91 -15.04 -13.80 16.40
CA LYS A 91 -14.61 -15.18 16.60
C LYS A 91 -14.79 -16.01 15.33
N GLY A 92 -13.70 -16.63 14.87
CA GLY A 92 -13.65 -17.42 13.64
C GLY A 92 -13.21 -16.63 12.41
N LEU A 93 -13.08 -15.31 12.51
CA LEU A 93 -12.53 -14.48 11.44
C LEU A 93 -11.05 -14.20 11.72
N PHE A 94 -10.21 -14.62 10.78
CA PHE A 94 -8.76 -14.43 10.82
C PHE A 94 -8.32 -13.47 9.72
N ALA A 95 -7.27 -12.69 9.98
CA ALA A 95 -6.66 -11.79 8.98
C ALA A 95 -5.13 -11.86 9.09
N VAL A 96 -4.45 -11.87 7.95
CA VAL A 96 -2.98 -12.04 7.86
C VAL A 96 -2.42 -11.23 6.70
N GLY A 97 -1.19 -10.73 6.87
CA GLY A 97 -0.46 -9.99 5.86
C GLY A 97 -0.83 -8.51 5.88
N GLU A 98 -0.63 -7.82 4.75
CA GLU A 98 -0.81 -6.36 4.67
C GLU A 98 -2.26 -5.89 4.95
N CYS A 99 -3.27 -6.77 4.86
CA CYS A 99 -4.64 -6.41 5.24
C CYS A 99 -4.87 -6.40 6.76
N ALA A 100 -3.94 -6.94 7.55
CA ALA A 100 -4.08 -7.13 8.99
C ALA A 100 -3.15 -6.21 9.78
N SER A 101 -3.55 -5.92 11.01
CA SER A 101 -2.73 -5.24 12.01
C SER A 101 -2.60 -6.12 13.24
N VAL A 102 -1.60 -7.01 13.22
CA VAL A 102 -1.18 -7.84 14.36
C VAL A 102 -0.30 -7.06 15.36
N GLY A 103 0.03 -5.80 15.04
CA GLY A 103 0.84 -4.92 15.86
C GLY A 103 2.36 -5.05 15.66
N LEU A 104 2.83 -5.98 14.83
CA LEU A 104 4.28 -6.21 14.60
C LEU A 104 5.00 -4.96 14.09
N HIS A 105 4.42 -4.28 13.10
CA HIS A 105 5.10 -3.17 12.41
C HIS A 105 5.01 -1.83 13.14
N GLY A 106 4.13 -1.71 14.13
CA GLY A 106 3.78 -0.43 14.73
C GLY A 106 3.47 0.63 13.66
N ALA A 107 4.13 1.79 13.76
CA ALA A 107 3.97 2.90 12.80
C ALA A 107 4.98 2.88 11.62
N ASN A 108 5.96 1.96 11.61
CA ASN A 108 6.99 1.92 10.57
C ASN A 108 7.55 0.50 10.38
N ARG A 109 7.19 -0.14 9.28
CA ARG A 109 7.64 -1.49 8.93
C ARG A 109 9.10 -1.49 8.49
N LEU A 110 9.91 -2.38 9.07
CA LEU A 110 11.28 -2.60 8.61
C LEU A 110 11.30 -3.21 7.20
N GLY A 111 12.22 -2.74 6.35
CA GLY A 111 12.40 -3.22 4.99
C GLY A 111 12.47 -4.76 4.93
N SER A 112 11.82 -5.34 3.92
CA SER A 112 11.78 -6.78 3.63
C SER A 112 11.01 -7.68 4.63
N ASN A 113 10.43 -7.15 5.70
CA ASN A 113 9.72 -7.97 6.69
C ASN A 113 8.29 -8.37 6.32
N SER A 114 7.66 -7.78 5.30
CA SER A 114 6.24 -8.05 4.96
C SER A 114 6.02 -9.45 4.39
N LEU A 115 6.93 -9.95 3.56
CA LEU A 115 6.84 -11.32 3.05
C LEU A 115 7.10 -12.33 4.18
N ALA A 116 8.08 -12.04 5.05
CA ALA A 116 8.36 -12.88 6.21
C ALA A 116 7.16 -12.92 7.18
N GLU A 117 6.56 -11.76 7.46
CA GLU A 117 5.32 -11.65 8.23
C GLU A 117 4.21 -12.51 7.62
N PHE A 118 3.94 -12.34 6.33
CA PHE A 118 2.89 -13.08 5.63
C PHE A 118 3.08 -14.60 5.79
N VAL A 119 4.30 -15.11 5.60
CA VAL A 119 4.59 -16.55 5.73
C VAL A 119 4.47 -17.04 7.18
N VAL A 120 5.01 -16.29 8.14
CA VAL A 120 5.02 -16.68 9.55
C VAL A 120 3.60 -16.64 10.14
N PHE A 121 2.90 -15.52 10.00
CA PHE A 121 1.55 -15.37 10.53
C PHE A 121 0.53 -16.15 9.71
N GLY A 122 0.79 -16.40 8.43
CA GLY A 122 -0.04 -17.30 7.62
C GLY A 122 -0.07 -18.72 8.19
N ARG A 123 1.08 -19.22 8.64
CA ARG A 123 1.15 -20.49 9.35
C ARG A 123 0.40 -20.45 10.69
N VAL A 124 0.63 -19.42 11.51
CA VAL A 124 -0.04 -19.27 12.82
C VAL A 124 -1.55 -19.24 12.66
N ALA A 125 -2.06 -18.39 11.76
CA ALA A 125 -3.47 -18.28 11.47
C ALA A 125 -4.05 -19.60 10.96
N GLY A 126 -3.33 -20.31 10.09
CA GLY A 126 -3.76 -21.63 9.60
C GLY A 126 -3.90 -22.65 10.73
N GLU A 127 -2.91 -22.75 11.62
CA GLU A 127 -2.93 -23.67 12.77
C GLU A 127 -4.07 -23.31 13.75
N GLU A 128 -4.31 -22.03 14.01
CA GLU A 128 -5.38 -21.57 14.91
C GLU A 128 -6.77 -21.66 14.27
N ALA A 129 -6.89 -21.43 12.96
CA ALA A 129 -8.13 -21.59 12.21
C ALA A 129 -8.58 -23.05 12.19
N VAL A 130 -7.65 -24.01 12.07
CA VAL A 130 -7.96 -25.45 12.19
C VAL A 130 -8.53 -25.75 13.59
N LYS A 131 -7.91 -25.25 14.65
CA LYS A 131 -8.41 -25.42 16.02
C LYS A 131 -9.82 -24.84 16.17
N ARG A 132 -10.05 -23.63 15.65
CA ARG A 132 -11.37 -22.99 15.70
C ARG A 132 -12.42 -23.74 14.88
N ALA A 133 -12.06 -24.29 13.72
CA ALA A 133 -12.97 -25.08 12.91
C ALA A 133 -13.47 -26.34 13.65
N LEU A 134 -12.64 -26.95 14.50
CA LEU A 134 -13.04 -28.09 15.33
C LEU A 134 -14.04 -27.71 16.45
N GLU A 135 -14.08 -26.44 16.85
CA GLU A 135 -15.05 -25.91 17.83
C GLU A 135 -16.39 -25.52 17.18
N PHE A 136 -16.49 -25.57 15.85
CA PHE A 136 -17.67 -25.13 15.10
C PHE A 136 -18.88 -26.02 15.41
N LYS A 137 -20.01 -25.39 15.77
CA LYS A 137 -21.25 -26.08 16.15
C LYS A 137 -22.38 -25.92 15.13
N GLY A 138 -22.05 -25.42 13.93
CA GLY A 138 -23.05 -25.04 12.94
C GLY A 138 -23.29 -23.53 12.89
N TRP A 139 -23.99 -23.11 11.86
CA TRP A 139 -24.40 -21.73 11.64
C TRP A 139 -25.92 -21.60 11.78
N ASN A 140 -26.39 -20.35 11.77
CA ASN A 140 -27.82 -20.04 11.73
C ASN A 140 -28.18 -19.63 10.30
N ASP A 141 -28.74 -20.55 9.52
CA ASP A 141 -29.10 -20.32 8.11
C ASP A 141 -30.07 -19.14 7.94
N ALA A 142 -31.04 -18.98 8.86
CA ALA A 142 -31.98 -17.87 8.81
C ALA A 142 -31.29 -16.51 9.01
N SER A 143 -30.31 -16.44 9.90
CA SER A 143 -29.49 -15.24 10.12
C SER A 143 -28.60 -14.92 8.92
N ILE A 144 -28.01 -15.95 8.29
CA ILE A 144 -27.21 -15.80 7.07
C ILE A 144 -28.08 -15.27 5.94
N GLN A 145 -29.24 -15.89 5.70
CA GLN A 145 -30.15 -15.46 4.63
C GLN A 145 -30.61 -14.01 4.83
N ALA A 146 -30.99 -13.63 6.06
CA ALA A 146 -31.37 -12.25 6.35
C ALA A 146 -30.24 -11.25 6.06
N GLN A 147 -28.97 -11.61 6.31
CA GLN A 147 -27.82 -10.77 5.99
C GLN A 147 -27.57 -10.68 4.47
N ILE A 148 -27.74 -11.79 3.74
CA ILE A 148 -27.65 -11.81 2.27
C ILE A 148 -28.70 -10.86 1.69
N ASP A 149 -29.96 -11.02 2.07
CA ASP A 149 -31.06 -10.19 1.56
C ASP A 149 -30.83 -8.70 1.85
N ALA A 150 -30.30 -8.38 3.04
CA ALA A 150 -29.97 -7.00 3.41
C ALA A 150 -28.81 -6.41 2.59
N VAL A 151 -27.76 -7.20 2.31
CA VAL A 151 -26.63 -6.77 1.48
C VAL A 151 -27.06 -6.59 0.03
N ASP A 152 -27.84 -7.52 -0.51
CA ASP A 152 -28.38 -7.44 -1.87
C ASP A 152 -29.27 -6.22 -2.03
N ALA A 153 -30.21 -5.99 -1.09
CA ALA A 153 -31.05 -4.80 -1.10
C ALA A 153 -30.22 -3.52 -1.07
N ARG A 154 -29.14 -3.46 -0.27
CA ARG A 154 -28.24 -2.30 -0.21
C ARG A 154 -27.50 -2.09 -1.53
N ILE A 155 -26.98 -3.15 -2.16
CA ILE A 155 -26.27 -3.05 -3.45
C ILE A 155 -27.24 -2.61 -4.54
N GLN A 156 -28.42 -3.20 -4.62
CA GLN A 156 -29.45 -2.80 -5.60
C GLN A 156 -29.88 -1.35 -5.40
N SER A 157 -30.05 -0.92 -4.13
CA SER A 157 -30.32 0.47 -3.79
C SER A 157 -29.22 1.40 -4.32
N LEU A 158 -27.93 1.07 -4.09
CA LEU A 158 -26.78 1.85 -4.58
C LEU A 158 -26.71 1.92 -6.11
N LEU A 159 -26.97 0.80 -6.80
CA LEU A 159 -26.94 0.73 -8.26
C LEU A 159 -28.14 1.46 -8.91
N GLY A 160 -29.28 1.50 -8.22
CA GLY A 160 -30.48 2.19 -8.66
C GLY A 160 -30.56 3.65 -8.22
N GLN A 161 -29.51 4.21 -7.61
CA GLN A 161 -29.50 5.62 -7.23
C GLN A 161 -29.50 6.51 -8.48
N GLU A 162 -30.35 7.51 -8.46
CA GLU A 162 -30.29 8.63 -9.40
C GLU A 162 -29.46 9.75 -8.76
N GLY A 163 -28.49 10.27 -9.51
CA GLY A 163 -27.60 11.33 -9.10
C GLY A 163 -26.79 11.85 -10.28
N ASP A 164 -26.16 13.00 -10.10
CA ASP A 164 -25.33 13.69 -11.11
C ASP A 164 -23.82 13.56 -10.83
N GLU A 165 -23.46 12.90 -9.74
CA GLU A 165 -22.08 12.65 -9.33
C GLU A 165 -21.42 11.50 -10.11
N ASN A 166 -20.16 11.68 -10.53
CA ASN A 166 -19.39 10.65 -11.20
C ASN A 166 -18.45 9.93 -10.22
N TRP A 167 -18.63 8.61 -10.05
CA TRP A 167 -17.82 7.81 -9.12
C TRP A 167 -16.32 7.82 -9.44
N SER A 168 -15.94 7.95 -10.70
CA SER A 168 -14.53 8.05 -11.09
C SER A 168 -13.93 9.39 -10.71
N GLU A 169 -14.72 10.47 -10.79
CA GLU A 169 -14.31 11.81 -10.36
C GLU A 169 -14.14 11.84 -8.84
N ILE A 170 -15.13 11.36 -8.08
CA ILE A 170 -15.04 11.24 -6.61
C ILE A 170 -13.80 10.42 -6.20
N ARG A 171 -13.55 9.27 -6.84
CA ARG A 171 -12.37 8.45 -6.54
C ARG A 171 -11.06 9.22 -6.81
N THR A 172 -11.04 10.00 -7.89
CA THR A 172 -9.87 10.80 -8.28
C THR A 172 -9.64 11.93 -7.28
N GLU A 173 -10.69 12.62 -6.87
CA GLU A 173 -10.64 13.68 -5.86
C GLU A 173 -10.22 13.16 -4.49
N MET A 174 -10.75 12.01 -4.08
CA MET A 174 -10.31 11.32 -2.86
C MET A 174 -8.81 11.02 -2.92
N GLY A 175 -8.31 10.48 -4.04
CA GLY A 175 -6.87 10.21 -4.22
C GLY A 175 -6.02 11.47 -4.08
N LYS A 176 -6.40 12.56 -4.76
CA LYS A 176 -5.71 13.86 -4.67
C LYS A 176 -5.73 14.42 -3.25
N THR A 177 -6.87 14.34 -2.58
CA THR A 177 -7.04 14.82 -1.20
C THR A 177 -6.15 14.04 -0.23
N MET A 178 -6.07 12.72 -0.39
CA MET A 178 -5.19 11.87 0.43
C MET A 178 -3.71 12.15 0.17
N GLU A 179 -3.30 12.37 -1.09
CA GLU A 179 -1.91 12.76 -1.39
C GLU A 179 -1.54 14.12 -0.76
N ALA A 180 -2.46 15.08 -0.81
CA ALA A 180 -2.24 16.43 -0.27
C ALA A 180 -2.26 16.47 1.28
N GLY A 181 -3.23 15.80 1.91
CA GLY A 181 -3.46 15.89 3.36
C GLY A 181 -2.78 14.81 4.21
N CYS A 182 -2.55 13.62 3.65
CA CYS A 182 -2.08 12.44 4.38
C CYS A 182 -0.67 11.98 3.97
N GLY A 183 0.10 12.87 3.36
CA GLY A 183 1.47 12.62 2.88
C GLY A 183 2.53 12.45 3.98
N ILE A 184 3.79 12.67 3.61
CA ILE A 184 4.97 12.48 4.48
C ILE A 184 4.94 13.45 5.68
N TYR A 185 4.64 14.72 5.41
CA TYR A 185 4.38 15.73 6.41
C TYR A 185 2.90 16.05 6.43
N ARG A 186 2.36 16.25 7.63
CA ARG A 186 0.94 16.48 7.88
C ARG A 186 0.83 17.68 8.82
N ARG A 187 -0.17 18.51 8.59
CA ARG A 187 -0.53 19.60 9.48
C ARG A 187 -2.01 19.47 9.83
N GLU A 188 -2.39 20.05 10.96
CA GLU A 188 -3.75 19.95 11.49
C GLU A 188 -4.68 21.03 10.91
N ASP A 189 -4.10 22.10 10.35
CA ASP A 189 -4.78 23.27 9.78
C ASP A 189 -5.31 23.08 8.35
#